data_AF-A0A5R8WB53-F1
#
_entry.id   AF-A0A5R8WB53-F1
#
_cell.length_a   1.000
_cell.length_b   1.000
_cell.length_c   1.000
_cell.angle_alpha   90.00
_cell.angle_beta   90.00
_cell.angle_gamma   90.00
#
_symmetry.space_group_name_H-M   'P 1'
#
loop_
_entity.id
_entity.type
_entity.pdbx_description
1 polymer ?
#
loop_
_entity_poly.entity_id
_entity_poly.type
_entity_poly.pdbx_seq_one_letter_code
_entity_poly.pdbx_strand_id
1 'polypeptide(L)' 'MSGGLAGNAVRAALDKAEDEMIYIGPDHPYYPLLAELVSAVGEAWQQGYEQGRLGGQHPNPYTWSSRQ' A
#
# COMPACT_ATOMS: atom_id res chain seq x y z
N MET A 1 2.95 -13.82 24.10
CA MET A 1 2.56 -12.82 23.10
C MET A 1 3.35 -13.13 21.83
N SER A 2 2.80 -13.97 20.95
CA SER A 2 3.50 -14.42 19.74
C SER A 2 2.54 -14.31 18.56
N GLY A 3 2.26 -13.07 18.14
CA GLY A 3 1.63 -12.80 16.86
C GLY A 3 2.74 -12.87 15.81
N GLY A 4 2.75 -13.95 15.03
CA GLY A 4 3.88 -14.36 14.20
C GLY A 4 4.39 -13.28 13.26
N LEU A 5 5.71 -13.09 13.29
CA LEU A 5 6.53 -12.53 12.21
C LEU A 5 6.49 -13.46 10.97
N ALA A 6 5.30 -13.83 10.49
CA ALA A 6 5.15 -14.14 9.08
C ALA A 6 5.35 -12.79 8.39
N GLY A 7 6.58 -12.55 7.92
CA GLY A 7 7.03 -11.26 7.39
C GLY A 7 5.96 -10.64 6.51
N ASN A 8 5.61 -9.39 6.79
CA ASN A 8 4.56 -8.66 6.10
C ASN A 8 4.90 -8.62 4.60
N ALA A 9 4.31 -9.52 3.81
CA ALA A 9 4.61 -9.71 2.40
C ALA A 9 4.33 -8.45 1.58
N VAL A 10 3.35 -7.65 2.00
CA VAL A 10 3.06 -6.34 1.40
C VAL A 10 4.23 -5.39 1.63
N ARG A 11 4.75 -5.33 2.85
CA ARG A 11 5.93 -4.50 3.17
C ARG A 11 7.16 -4.93 2.37
N ALA A 12 7.45 -6.23 2.29
CA ALA A 12 8.57 -6.73 1.50
C ALA A 12 8.42 -6.42 -0.01
N ALA A 13 7.18 -6.44 -0.53
CA ALA A 13 6.92 -6.06 -1.91
C ALA A 13 7.11 -4.56 -2.17
N LEU A 14 6.73 -3.70 -1.21
CA LEU A 14 6.96 -2.26 -1.28
C LEU A 14 8.45 -1.92 -1.22
N ASP A 15 9.18 -2.49 -0.26
CA ASP A 15 10.63 -2.29 -0.12
C ASP A 15 11.34 -2.66 -1.44
N LYS A 16 10.97 -3.80 -2.05
CA LYS A 16 11.50 -4.19 -3.36
C LYS A 16 11.12 -3.21 -4.47
N ALA A 17 9.87 -2.71 -4.51
CA ALA A 17 9.44 -1.78 -5.55
C ALA A 17 10.20 -0.44 -5.46
N GLU A 18 10.46 0.05 -4.26
CA GLU A 18 11.28 1.24 -4.00
C GLU A 18 12.73 1.03 -4.46
N ASP A 19 13.33 -0.13 -4.16
CA ASP A 19 14.68 -0.48 -4.64
C ASP A 19 14.76 -0.54 -6.17
N GLU A 20 13.78 -1.16 -6.83
CA GLU A 20 13.71 -1.22 -8.30
C GLU A 20 13.56 0.18 -8.90
N MET A 21 12.79 1.08 -8.27
CA MET A 21 12.65 2.48 -8.70
C MET A 21 14.00 3.22 -8.68
N ILE A 22 14.86 2.95 -7.69
CA ILE A 22 16.22 3.50 -7.65
C ILE A 22 17.06 2.99 -8.83
N TYR A 23 16.92 1.70 -9.17
CA TYR A 23 17.69 1.08 -10.25
C TYR A 23 17.26 1.53 -11.65
N ILE A 24 15.95 1.59 -11.92
CA ILE A 24 15.42 1.96 -13.24
C ILE A 24 15.45 3.48 -13.49
N GLY A 25 15.33 4.28 -12.44
CA GLY A 25 15.29 5.73 -12.51
C GLY A 25 13.97 6.32 -13.08
N PRO A 26 13.79 7.65 -12.95
CA PRO A 26 12.52 8.33 -13.24
C PRO A 26 12.12 8.33 -14.72
N ASP A 27 13.07 8.20 -15.64
CA ASP A 27 12.81 8.18 -17.09
C ASP A 27 12.30 6.82 -17.59
N HIS A 28 12.26 5.80 -16.72
CA HIS A 28 11.81 4.46 -17.10
C HIS A 28 10.28 4.42 -17.28
N PRO A 29 9.75 3.77 -18.35
CA PRO A 29 8.30 3.74 -18.62
C PRO A 29 7.42 3.25 -17.47
N TYR A 30 7.95 2.37 -16.61
CA TYR A 30 7.21 1.83 -15.45
C TYR A 30 7.40 2.62 -14.15
N TYR A 31 8.30 3.60 -14.11
CA TYR A 31 8.55 4.37 -12.90
C TYR A 31 7.28 5.07 -12.37
N PRO A 32 6.47 5.75 -13.21
CA PRO A 32 5.24 6.38 -12.72
C PRO A 32 4.25 5.39 -12.12
N LEU A 33 4.12 4.19 -12.72
CA LEU A 33 3.22 3.15 -12.24
C LEU A 33 3.67 2.59 -10.88
N LEU A 34 4.96 2.33 -10.72
CA LEU A 34 5.51 1.86 -9.44
C LEU A 34 5.36 2.91 -8.34
N ALA A 35 5.65 4.18 -8.66
CA ALA A 35 5.47 5.29 -7.73
C ALA A 35 4.02 5.44 -7.28
N GLU A 36 3.08 5.38 -8.21
CA GLU A 36 1.64 5.46 -7.92
C GLU A 36 1.20 4.29 -7.04
N LEU A 37 1.65 3.07 -7.34
CA LEU A 37 1.28 1.88 -6.57
C LEU A 37 1.83 1.93 -5.14
N VAL A 38 3.10 2.29 -4.96
CA VAL A 38 3.71 2.44 -3.63
C VAL A 38 2.97 3.51 -2.82
N SER A 39 2.68 4.67 -3.42
CA SER A 39 1.92 5.74 -2.78
C SER A 39 0.51 5.29 -2.38
N ALA A 40 -0.23 4.67 -3.31
CA ALA A 40 -1.60 4.23 -3.07
C ALA A 40 -1.69 3.20 -1.94
N VAL A 41 -0.75 2.27 -1.85
CA VAL A 41 -0.70 1.30 -0.74
C VAL A 41 -0.36 1.98 0.59
N GLY A 42 0.57 2.95 0.58
CA GLY A 42 0.91 3.75 1.76
C GLY A 42 -0.28 4.53 2.29
N GLU A 43 -1.00 5.24 1.41
CA GLU A 43 -2.25 5.93 1.73
C GLU A 43 -3.31 4.95 2.24
N ALA A 44 -3.39 3.76 1.63
CA ALA A 44 -4.38 2.76 2.00
C ALA A 44 -4.20 2.28 3.45
N TRP A 45 -2.94 2.04 3.81
CA TRP A 45 -2.58 1.64 5.15
C TRP A 45 -2.86 2.76 6.17
N GLN A 46 -2.51 4.01 5.84
CA GLN A 46 -2.73 5.14 6.73
C GLN A 46 -4.23 5.34 7.05
N GLN A 47 -5.09 5.30 6.03
CA GLN A 47 -6.53 5.43 6.23
C GLN A 47 -7.10 4.24 7.03
N GLY A 48 -6.63 3.01 6.79
CA GLY A 48 -7.02 1.85 7.59
C GLY A 48 -6.62 1.98 9.06
N TYR A 49 -5.41 2.49 9.32
CA TYR A 49 -4.94 2.80 10.68
C TYR A 49 -5.80 3.86 11.35
N GLU A 50 -6.13 4.94 10.65
CA GLU A 50 -7.00 6.01 11.14
C GLU A 50 -8.43 5.52 11.41
N GLN A 51 -8.99 4.70 10.53
CA GLN A 51 -10.30 4.08 10.70
C GLN A 51 -10.33 3.21 11.96
N GLY A 52 -9.30 2.39 12.18
CA GLY A 52 -9.16 1.58 13.38
C GLY A 52 -9.04 2.42 14.65
N ARG A 53 -8.25 3.50 14.59
CA ARG A 53 -8.06 4.45 15.71
C ARG A 53 -9.33 5.21 16.08
N LEU A 54 -10.18 5.54 15.10
CA LEU A 54 -11.41 6.33 15.27
C LEU A 54 -12.65 5.46 15.58
N GLY A 55 -12.51 4.14 15.71
CA GLY A 55 -13.61 3.25 16.09
C GLY A 55 -14.57 2.87 14.96
N GLY A 56 -14.14 2.97 13.70
CA GLY A 56 -14.77 2.26 12.58
C GLY A 56 -16.17 2.70 12.15
N GLN A 57 -16.65 3.89 12.54
CA GLN A 57 -17.99 4.34 12.13
C GLN A 57 -18.10 4.77 10.65
N HIS A 58 -16.98 4.87 9.93
CA HIS A 58 -16.96 5.27 8.52
C HIS A 58 -17.00 4.06 7.57
N PRO A 59 -17.70 4.18 6.43
CA PRO A 59 -17.67 3.17 5.37
C PRO A 59 -16.22 2.86 4.97
N ASN A 60 -15.89 1.57 4.79
CA ASN A 60 -14.56 1.18 4.34
C ASN A 60 -14.29 1.79 2.94
N PRO A 61 -13.31 2.70 2.80
CA PRO A 61 -13.06 3.42 1.56
C PRO A 61 -12.52 2.52 0.44
N TYR A 62 -12.06 1.30 0.76
CA TYR A 62 -11.56 0.30 -0.20
C TYR A 62 -12.62 -0.68 -0.70
N THR A 63 -13.90 -0.46 -0.39
CA THR A 63 -14.95 -1.29 -0.95
C THR A 63 -15.00 -1.06 -2.46
N TRP A 64 -14.53 -2.04 -3.22
CA TRP A 64 -14.65 -2.02 -4.67
C TRP A 64 -16.14 -2.20 -4.98
N SER A 65 -16.87 -1.08 -5.15
CA SER A 65 -18.24 -1.13 -5.64
C SER A 65 -18.19 -1.75 -7.03
N SER A 66 -18.55 -3.03 -7.12
CA SER A 66 -18.83 -3.69 -8.38
C SER A 66 -19.98 -2.93 -9.02
N ARG A 67 -19.67 -1.97 -9.89
CA ARG A 67 -20.66 -1.38 -10.80
C ARG A 67 -21.20 -2.52 -11.65
N GLN A 68 -22.47 -2.86 -11.41
CA GLN A 68 -23.32 -3.51 -12.40
C GLN A 68 -23.67 -2.52 -13.51
#